data_AF-A0A8T5B494-F1
#
_entry.id   AF-A0A8T5B494-F1
#
_cell.length_a   1.000
_cell.length_b   1.000
_cell.length_c   1.000
_cell.angle_alpha   90.00
_cell.angle_beta   90.00
_cell.angle_gamma   90.00
#
_symmetry.space_group_name_H-M   'P 1'
#
loop_
_entity.id
_entity.type
_entity.pdbx_description
1 polymer ?
#
loop_
_entity_poly.entity_id
_entity_poly.type
_entity_poly.pdbx_seq_one_letter_code
_entity_poly.pdbx_strand_id
1 'polypeptide(L)' 'MQKKIVQTILSQDEYKRLVETVKKLDISIREAVKEAILKWTEEKSGIEPSDPIFKLTAISYGDEEASTKVDETIYK' A
#
# COMPACT_ATOMS: atom_id res chain seq x y z
N MET A 1 19.82 4.74 14.20
CA MET A 1 19.12 4.06 13.08
C MET A 1 20.15 3.58 12.07
N GLN A 2 20.16 2.30 11.72
CA GLN A 2 21.04 1.79 10.66
C GLN A 2 20.48 2.21 9.29
N LYS A 3 21.32 2.85 8.46
CA LYS A 3 20.98 3.16 7.06
C LYS A 3 21.67 2.14 6.16
N LYS A 4 20.98 1.69 5.11
CA LYS A 4 21.53 0.79 4.07
C LYS A 4 21.49 1.51 2.73
N ILE A 5 22.44 1.19 1.85
CA ILE A 5 22.49 1.69 0.48
C ILE A 5 22.03 0.57 -0.43
N VAL A 6 21.05 0.86 -1.29
CA VAL A 6 20.59 -0.03 -2.35
C VAL A 6 21.15 0.50 -3.67
N GLN A 7 21.80 -0.35 -4.45
CA GLN A 7 22.31 -0.04 -5.78
C GLN A 7 21.67 -1.02 -6.77
N THR A 8 21.37 -0.53 -7.97
CA THR A 8 20.82 -1.33 -9.07
C THR A 8 21.44 -0.88 -10.39
N ILE A 9 21.33 -1.72 -11.41
CA ILE A 9 21.81 -1.44 -12.75
C ILE A 9 20.60 -1.09 -13.61
N LEU A 10 20.69 0.04 -14.32
CA LEU A 10 19.73 0.47 -15.31
C LEU A 10 20.42 0.50 -16.67
N SER A 11 19.70 0.14 -17.72
CA SER A 11 20.10 0.44 -19.09
C SER A 11 20.15 1.95 -19.31
N GLN A 12 20.84 2.37 -20.37
CA GLN A 12 20.96 3.78 -20.73
C GLN A 12 19.59 4.43 -20.98
N ASP A 13 18.66 3.70 -21.61
CA ASP A 13 17.32 4.21 -21.90
C ASP A 13 16.46 4.34 -20.63
N GLU A 14 16.53 3.38 -19.71
CA GLU A 14 15.86 3.45 -18.41
C GLU A 14 16.37 4.63 -17.58
N TYR A 15 17.69 4.81 -17.53
CA TYR A 15 18.30 5.94 -16.83
C TYR A 15 17.90 7.28 -17.45
N LYS A 16 17.87 7.38 -18.78
CA LYS A 16 17.46 8.60 -19.48
C LYS A 16 16.01 8.97 -19.14
N ARG A 17 15.09 7.99 -19.19
CA ARG A 17 13.67 8.20 -18.82
C ARG A 17 13.53 8.66 -17.37
N LEU A 18 14.30 8.08 -16.45
CA LEU A 18 14.33 8.49 -15.04
C LEU A 18 14.77 9.95 -14.91
N VAL A 19 15.88 10.34 -15.54
CA VAL A 19 16.40 11.73 -15.50
C VAL A 19 15.39 12.73 -16.07
N GLU A 20 14.77 12.42 -17.20
CA GLU A 20 13.75 13.29 -17.82
C GLU A 20 12.53 13.47 -16.91
N THR A 21 12.11 12.42 -16.22
CA THR A 21 10.97 12.45 -15.28
C THR A 21 11.30 13.28 -14.06
N VAL A 22 12.46 13.03 -13.45
CA VAL A 22 12.97 13.73 -12.26
C VAL A 22 13.12 15.22 -12.53
N LYS A 23 13.61 15.60 -13.73
CA LYS A 23 13.74 16.99 -14.16
C LYS A 23 12.38 17.70 -14.27
N LYS A 24 11.32 17.02 -14.70
CA LYS A 24 9.97 17.60 -14.79
C LYS A 24 9.34 17.83 -13.40
N LEU A 25 9.71 17.00 -12.43
CA LEU A 25 9.16 17.04 -11.08
C LEU A 25 9.98 17.91 -10.11
N ASP A 26 11.13 18.44 -10.55
CA ASP A 26 12.05 19.26 -9.74
C ASP A 26 12.50 18.59 -8.43
N ILE A 27 12.70 17.27 -8.49
CA ILE A 27 13.21 16.47 -7.37
C ILE A 27 14.58 15.87 -7.73
N SER A 28 15.27 15.27 -6.77
CA SER A 28 16.50 14.54 -7.05
C SER A 28 16.23 13.09 -7.48
N ILE A 29 17.17 12.48 -8.21
CA ILE A 29 17.09 11.05 -8.59
C ILE A 29 16.98 10.16 -7.34
N ARG A 30 17.68 10.53 -6.26
CA ARG A 30 17.63 9.78 -4.99
C ARG A 30 16.25 9.81 -4.35
N GLU A 31 15.58 10.96 -4.37
CA GLU A 31 14.22 11.10 -3.85
C GLU A 31 13.23 10.30 -4.68
N ALA A 32 13.30 10.41 -6.01
CA ALA A 32 12.44 9.63 -6.90
C ALA A 32 12.59 8.12 -6.71
N VAL A 33 13.83 7.62 -6.62
CA VAL A 33 14.09 6.19 -6.38
C VAL A 33 13.61 5.77 -4.99
N LYS A 34 13.79 6.62 -3.97
CA LYS A 34 13.28 6.35 -2.62
C LYS A 34 11.75 6.26 -2.62
N GLU A 35 11.07 7.19 -3.28
CA GLU A 35 9.61 7.20 -3.41
C GLU A 35 9.12 5.96 -4.15
N ALA A 36 9.76 5.59 -5.26
CA ALA A 36 9.43 4.40 -6.03
C ALA A 36 9.58 3.11 -5.20
N ILE A 37 10.66 2.99 -4.42
CA ILE A 37 10.85 1.86 -3.50
C ILE A 37 9.74 1.80 -2.45
N LEU A 38 9.37 2.93 -1.86
CA LEU A 38 8.31 2.99 -0.85
C LEU A 38 6.96 2.56 -1.42
N LYS A 39 6.55 3.16 -2.55
CA LYS A 39 5.30 2.82 -3.24
C LYS A 39 5.26 1.35 -3.65
N TRP A 40 6.33 0.86 -4.27
CA TRP A 40 6.40 -0.54 -4.67
C TRP A 40 6.33 -1.48 -3.46
N THR A 41 6.98 -1.13 -2.35
CA THR A 41 6.95 -1.95 -1.13
C THR A 41 5.54 -1.97 -0.54
N GLU A 42 4.88 -0.83 -0.45
CA GLU A 42 3.49 -0.71 0.03
C GLU A 42 2.51 -1.52 -0.85
N GLU A 43 2.66 -1.43 -2.17
CA GLU A 43 1.85 -2.21 -3.12
C GLU A 43 2.07 -3.72 -3.01
N LYS A 44 3.29 -4.16 -2.65
CA LYS A 44 3.67 -5.58 -2.62
C LYS A 44 3.65 -6.21 -1.23
N SER A 45 3.67 -5.42 -0.16
CA SER A 45 3.60 -5.93 1.21
C SER A 45 2.26 -6.60 1.53
N GLY A 46 1.25 -6.39 0.68
CA GLY A 46 -0.08 -6.95 0.88
C GLY A 46 -0.79 -6.30 2.06
N ILE A 47 -1.83 -6.99 2.54
CA ILE A 47 -2.62 -6.54 3.69
C ILE A 47 -1.84 -6.86 4.96
N GLU A 48 -1.69 -5.85 5.85
CA GLU A 48 -1.10 -6.03 7.17
C GLU A 48 -1.93 -7.05 7.98
N PRO A 49 -1.42 -8.28 8.23
CA PRO A 49 -2.21 -9.33 8.87
C PRO A 49 -2.61 -8.97 10.31
N SER A 50 -1.88 -8.03 10.91
CA SER A 50 -2.12 -7.57 12.27
C SER A 50 -3.06 -6.37 12.37
N ASP A 51 -3.57 -5.85 11.25
CA ASP A 51 -4.47 -4.71 11.21
C ASP A 51 -5.76 -4.99 12.00
N PRO A 52 -6.13 -4.13 12.97
CA PRO A 52 -7.33 -4.28 13.78
C PRO A 52 -8.64 -4.43 12.99
N ILE A 53 -8.73 -3.92 11.76
CA ILE A 53 -9.92 -4.07 10.92
C ILE A 53 -10.21 -5.54 10.58
N PHE A 54 -9.19 -6.39 10.52
CA PHE A 54 -9.32 -7.84 10.30
C PHE A 54 -9.39 -8.63 11.61
N LYS A 55 -9.25 -7.97 12.77
CA LYS A 55 -9.39 -8.57 14.11
C LYS A 55 -10.75 -8.25 14.73
N LEU A 56 -11.80 -8.20 13.93
CA LEU A 56 -13.15 -8.07 14.43
C LEU A 56 -13.61 -9.43 14.97
N THR A 57 -13.75 -9.53 16.30
CA THR A 57 -14.54 -10.60 16.90
C THR A 57 -16.00 -10.37 16.53
N ALA A 58 -16.59 -11.32 15.81
CA ALA A 58 -18.01 -11.30 15.50
C ALA A 58 -18.81 -11.14 16.80
N ILE A 59 -19.56 -10.05 16.91
CA ILE A 59 -20.51 -9.87 18.00
C ILE A 59 -21.69 -10.77 17.67
N SER A 60 -21.84 -11.87 18.42
CA SER A 60 -23.03 -12.71 18.29
C SER A 60 -24.23 -11.94 18.82
N TYR A 61 -25.18 -11.66 17.94
CA TYR A 61 -26.47 -11.04 18.30
C TYR A 61 -27.45 -12.08 18.89
N GLY A 62 -27.02 -13.32 19.13
CA GLY A 62 -27.86 -14.40 19.67
C GLY A 62 -28.79 -15.06 18.65
N ASP A 63 -28.76 -14.62 17.39
CA ASP A 63 -29.49 -15.18 16.26
C ASP A 63 -28.50 -15.47 15.13
N GLU A 64 -28.40 -16.73 14.71
CA GLU A 64 -27.49 -17.18 13.66
C GLU A 64 -27.84 -16.58 12.29
N GLU A 65 -29.09 -16.14 12.09
CA GLU A 65 -29.57 -15.53 10.85
C GLU A 65 -29.56 -13.99 10.89
N ALA A 66 -29.05 -13.39 11.98
CA ALA A 66 -29.04 -11.93 12.14
C ALA A 66 -28.35 -11.21 10.98
N SER A 67 -27.30 -11.82 10.41
CA SER A 67 -26.59 -11.26 9.25
C SER A 67 -27.40 -11.31 7.95
N THR A 68 -28.42 -12.17 7.86
CA THR A 68 -29.26 -12.34 6.67
C THR A 68 -30.48 -11.41 6.71
N LYS A 69 -30.95 -11.04 7.91
CA LYS A 69 -32.15 -10.21 8.13
C LYS A 69 -31.85 -8.73 8.38
N VAL A 70 -30.62 -8.28 8.10
CA VAL A 70 -30.18 -6.89 8.36
C VAL A 70 -31.06 -5.88 7.62
N ASP A 71 -31.35 -6.13 6.33
CA ASP A 71 -32.15 -5.21 5.51
C ASP A 71 -33.60 -5.07 6.00
N GLU A 72 -34.21 -6.15 6.48
CA GLU A 72 -35.59 -6.14 7.00
C GLU A 72 -35.73 -5.34 8.31
N THR A 73 -34.63 -5.21 9.05
CA THR A 73 -34.59 -4.53 10.35
C THR A 73 -34.28 -3.04 10.20
N ILE A 74 -33.43 -2.66 9.24
CA ILE A 74 -32.94 -1.27 9.07
C ILE A 74 -33.92 -0.42 8.26
N TYR A 75 -34.60 -0.98 7.26
CA TYR A 75 -35.39 -0.19 6.29
C TYR A 75 -36.91 -0.23 6.52
N LYS A 76 -37.35 -0.19 7.79
CA LYS A 76 -38.77 -0.01 8.12
C LYS A 76 -39.29 1.40 7.83
#